data_AF-A0A7C5K8U3-F1
#
_entry.id   AF-A0A7C5K8U3-F1
#
_cell.length_a   1.000
_cell.length_b   1.000
_cell.length_c   1.000
_cell.angle_alpha   90.00
_cell.angle_beta   90.00
_cell.angle_gamma   90.00
#
_symmetry.space_group_name_H-M   'P 1'
#
loop_
_entity.id
_entity.type
_entity.pdbx_description
1 polymer ?
#
loop_
_entity_poly.entity_id
_entity_poly.type
_entity_poly.pdbx_seq_one_letter_code
_entity_poly.pdbx_strand_id
1 'polypeptide(L)'
;MTLHGFILRNALRNKRRMLLTVLSVALSLFLLVTLQTALCELTQPATSEEAALRIVVRHKVSLGNVLPEKYQSRIERLPGVAYCMKLTWFGGIYQDERNFFPQFAVDAEKLFPVFAEAEIDPRQLDAFIKEKTACVVGRKTMQRFGWKVGDKIILRG
;
A
#
# COMPACT_ATOMS: atom_id res chain seq x y z
N MET A 1 -0.01 -43.43 39.54
CA MET A 1 0.87 -42.30 39.16
C MET A 1 0.59 -41.96 37.71
N THR A 2 0.18 -40.72 37.40
CA THR A 2 -0.23 -40.35 36.03
C THR A 2 0.99 -40.13 35.13
N LEU A 3 0.93 -40.62 33.89
CA LEU A 3 2.01 -40.56 32.89
C LEU A 3 2.56 -39.14 32.71
N HIS A 4 1.67 -38.15 32.71
CA HIS A 4 1.99 -36.72 32.60
C HIS A 4 2.92 -36.23 33.71
N GLY A 5 2.73 -36.69 34.95
CA GLY A 5 3.57 -36.31 36.09
C GLY A 5 5.01 -36.83 35.98
N PHE A 6 5.20 -38.01 35.37
CA PHE A 6 6.52 -38.57 35.10
C PHE A 6 7.27 -37.78 34.03
N ILE A 7 6.58 -37.37 32.95
CA ILE A 7 7.15 -36.59 31.85
C ILE A 7 7.62 -35.22 32.35
N LEU A 8 6.78 -34.52 33.13
CA LEU A 8 7.14 -33.21 33.71
C LEU A 8 8.33 -33.29 34.68
N ARG A 9 8.36 -34.28 35.57
CA ARG A 9 9.52 -34.47 36.48
C ARG A 9 10.81 -34.79 35.74
N ASN A 10 10.74 -35.56 34.65
CA ASN A 10 11.92 -35.92 33.86
C ASN A 10 12.43 -34.73 33.04
N ALA A 11 11.54 -33.94 32.45
CA ALA A 11 11.88 -32.71 31.72
C ALA A 11 12.53 -31.65 32.63
N LEU A 12 11.98 -31.45 33.83
CA LEU A 12 12.48 -30.47 34.80
C LEU A 12 13.75 -30.91 35.56
N ARG A 13 14.15 -32.19 35.44
CA ARG A 13 15.35 -32.74 36.09
C ARG A 13 16.63 -32.05 35.62
N ASN A 14 16.69 -31.64 34.35
CA ASN A 14 17.84 -30.96 33.80
C ASN A 14 17.42 -29.64 33.15
N LYS A 15 17.29 -28.61 34.00
CA LYS A 15 16.79 -27.27 33.63
C LYS A 15 17.54 -26.65 32.45
N ARG A 16 18.86 -26.86 32.35
CA ARG A 16 19.68 -26.37 31.23
C ARG A 16 19.28 -26.99 29.90
N ARG A 17 19.13 -28.32 29.85
CA ARG A 17 18.75 -29.04 28.64
C ARG A 17 17.34 -28.64 28.18
N MET A 18 16.40 -28.57 29.11
CA MET A 18 15.02 -28.15 28.84
C MET A 18 14.97 -26.72 28.29
N LEU A 19 15.71 -25.80 28.91
CA LEU A 19 15.77 -24.41 28.48
C LEU A 19 16.31 -24.29 27.05
N LEU A 20 17.43 -24.94 26.73
CA LEU A 20 18.03 -24.86 25.40
C LEU A 20 17.12 -25.44 24.30
N THR A 21 16.42 -26.55 24.58
CA THR A 21 15.49 -27.14 23.60
C THR A 21 14.25 -26.28 23.41
N VAL A 22 13.68 -25.73 24.49
CA VAL A 22 12.52 -24.84 24.40
C VAL A 22 12.90 -23.55 23.69
N LEU A 23 14.05 -22.95 24.01
CA LEU A 23 14.53 -21.73 23.38
C LEU A 23 14.79 -21.92 21.88
N SER A 24 15.35 -23.06 21.48
CA SER A 24 15.57 -23.39 20.06
C SER A 24 14.26 -23.44 19.26
N VAL A 25 13.25 -24.14 19.81
CA VAL A 25 11.93 -24.24 19.18
C VAL A 25 11.23 -22.87 19.19
N ALA A 26 11.29 -22.15 20.31
CA ALA A 26 10.70 -20.82 20.45
C ALA A 26 11.31 -19.81 19.46
N LEU A 27 12.64 -19.82 19.29
CA LEU A 27 13.34 -18.96 18.34
C LEU A 27 12.94 -19.30 16.89
N SER A 28 12.84 -20.59 16.57
CA SER A 28 12.43 -21.04 15.23
C SER A 28 10.99 -20.60 14.90
N LEU A 29 10.07 -20.75 15.85
CA LEU A 29 8.69 -20.28 15.72
C LEU A 29 8.62 -18.76 15.66
N PHE A 30 9.40 -18.04 16.47
CA PHE A 30 9.45 -16.59 16.46
C PHE A 30 9.89 -16.05 15.10
N LEU A 31 10.95 -16.61 14.52
CA LEU A 31 11.42 -16.22 13.19
C LEU A 31 10.37 -16.51 12.11
N LEU A 32 9.74 -17.69 12.15
CA LEU A 32 8.69 -18.06 11.21
C LEU A 32 7.49 -17.12 11.30
N VAL A 33 6.97 -16.88 12.51
CA VAL A 33 5.80 -16.02 12.72
C VAL A 33 6.13 -14.59 12.34
N THR A 34 7.30 -14.07 12.72
CA THR A 34 7.72 -12.72 12.35
C THR A 34 7.80 -12.56 10.83
N LEU A 35 8.38 -13.54 10.13
CA LEU A 35 8.44 -13.53 8.67
C LEU A 35 7.04 -13.60 8.05
N GLN A 36 6.16 -14.48 8.54
CA GLN A 36 4.79 -14.58 8.04
C GLN A 36 4.00 -13.30 8.26
N THR A 37 4.08 -12.70 9.45
CA THR A 37 3.40 -11.44 9.75
C THR A 37 3.93 -10.31 8.85
N ALA A 38 5.26 -10.21 8.68
CA ALA A 38 5.84 -9.23 7.78
C ALA A 38 5.38 -9.42 6.33
N LEU A 39 5.33 -10.65 5.83
CA LEU A 39 4.83 -10.95 4.48
C LEU A 39 3.33 -10.67 4.36
N CYS A 40 2.54 -10.97 5.39
CA CYS A 40 1.11 -10.71 5.41
C CYS A 40 0.84 -9.20 5.32
N GLU A 41 1.46 -8.39 6.16
CA GLU A 41 1.30 -6.93 6.16
C GLU A 41 1.76 -6.29 4.84
N LEU A 42 2.84 -6.81 4.23
CA LEU A 42 3.30 -6.34 2.92
C LEU A 42 2.36 -6.71 1.76
N THR A 43 1.58 -7.79 1.90
CA THR A 43 0.69 -8.29 0.83
C THR A 43 -0.77 -7.91 1.03
N GLN A 44 -1.18 -7.63 2.27
CA GLN A 44 -2.55 -7.29 2.66
C GLN A 44 -2.53 -6.06 3.56
N PRO A 45 -2.20 -4.87 3.01
CA PRO A 45 -2.22 -3.66 3.80
C PRO A 45 -3.64 -3.43 4.36
N ALA A 46 -3.71 -3.02 5.62
CA ALA A 46 -4.96 -2.70 6.31
C ALA A 46 -5.83 -1.80 5.41
N THR A 47 -6.90 -2.38 4.90
CA THR A 47 -7.79 -1.75 3.94
C THR A 47 -8.92 -1.13 4.75
N SER A 48 -9.18 0.17 4.57
CA SER A 48 -10.46 0.73 5.01
C SER A 48 -11.59 -0.01 4.29
N GLU A 49 -12.78 -0.09 4.90
CA GLU A 49 -13.93 -0.77 4.26
C GLU A 49 -14.20 -0.24 2.85
N GLU A 50 -13.99 1.06 2.62
CA GLU A 50 -14.10 1.70 1.31
C GLU A 50 -12.99 1.27 0.34
N ALA A 51 -11.75 1.15 0.82
CA ALA A 51 -10.65 0.67 0.00
C ALA A 51 -10.77 -0.83 -0.35
N ALA A 52 -11.53 -1.61 0.42
CA ALA A 52 -11.77 -3.03 0.15
C ALA A 52 -12.58 -3.27 -1.14
N LEU A 53 -13.36 -2.29 -1.59
CA LEU A 53 -14.13 -2.36 -2.84
C LEU A 53 -13.32 -1.99 -4.09
N ARG A 54 -12.04 -1.63 -3.94
CA ARG A 54 -11.19 -1.18 -5.03
C ARG A 54 -10.29 -2.30 -5.56
N ILE A 55 -10.42 -2.58 -6.85
CA ILE A 55 -9.59 -3.56 -7.55
C ILE A 55 -8.56 -2.83 -8.41
N VAL A 56 -7.28 -3.19 -8.26
CA VAL A 56 -6.18 -2.64 -9.05
C VAL A 56 -5.77 -3.62 -10.14
N VAL A 57 -5.82 -3.18 -11.40
CA VAL A 57 -5.36 -3.94 -12.56
C VAL A 57 -4.07 -3.32 -13.08
N ARG A 58 -3.01 -4.12 -13.22
CA ARG A 58 -1.72 -3.69 -13.78
C ARG A 58 -1.24 -4.64 -14.86
N HIS A 59 -0.32 -4.15 -15.70
CA HIS A 59 0.37 -5.03 -16.63
C HIS A 59 1.24 -6.05 -15.87
N LYS A 60 1.21 -7.31 -16.28
CA LYS A 60 1.90 -8.43 -15.59
C LYS A 60 3.41 -8.22 -15.50
N VAL A 61 4.02 -7.65 -16.55
CA VAL A 61 5.47 -7.46 -16.66
C VAL A 61 6.00 -6.33 -15.79
N SER A 62 5.39 -5.14 -15.86
CA SER A 62 5.90 -3.94 -15.17
C SER A 62 4.80 -2.89 -15.01
N LEU A 63 4.91 -2.05 -13.97
CA LEU A 63 4.07 -0.87 -13.76
C LEU A 63 4.33 0.24 -14.81
N GLY A 64 5.51 0.26 -15.43
CA GLY A 64 5.82 1.19 -16.51
C GLY A 64 5.13 0.85 -17.84
N ASN A 65 4.60 -0.37 -17.99
CA ASN A 65 3.91 -0.76 -19.21
C ASN A 65 2.43 -0.36 -19.09
N VAL A 66 2.00 0.56 -19.95
CA VAL A 66 0.62 1.03 -19.98
C VAL A 66 -0.33 -0.07 -20.48
N LEU A 67 -1.55 -0.08 -19.94
CA LEU A 67 -2.62 -0.95 -20.42
C LEU A 67 -3.30 -0.31 -21.65
N PRO A 68 -3.70 -1.10 -22.66
CA PRO A 68 -4.50 -0.61 -23.77
C PRO A 68 -5.80 0.04 -23.31
N GLU A 69 -6.13 1.22 -23.85
CA GLU A 69 -7.32 1.99 -23.49
C GLU A 69 -8.63 1.23 -23.69
N LYS A 70 -8.69 0.33 -24.69
CA LYS A 70 -9.84 -0.55 -24.94
C LYS A 70 -10.28 -1.36 -23.71
N TYR A 71 -9.36 -1.65 -22.78
CA TYR A 71 -9.71 -2.37 -21.55
C TYR A 71 -10.58 -1.53 -20.61
N GLN A 72 -10.39 -0.20 -20.56
CA GLN A 72 -11.20 0.67 -19.72
C GLN A 72 -12.68 0.55 -20.07
N SER A 73 -13.06 0.74 -21.34
CA SER A 73 -14.46 0.67 -21.77
C SER A 73 -15.07 -0.74 -21.61
N ARG A 74 -14.24 -1.79 -21.58
CA ARG A 74 -14.72 -3.15 -21.30
C ARG A 74 -15.00 -3.35 -19.82
N ILE A 75 -14.14 -2.81 -18.94
CA ILE A 75 -14.29 -2.90 -17.49
C ILE A 75 -15.49 -2.08 -17.01
N GLU A 76 -15.66 -0.86 -17.53
CA GLU A 76 -16.79 0.02 -17.18
C GLU A 76 -18.16 -0.60 -17.51
N ARG A 77 -18.23 -1.57 -18.43
CA ARG A 77 -19.48 -2.27 -18.79
C ARG A 77 -19.77 -3.49 -17.92
N LEU A 78 -18.86 -3.90 -17.06
CA LEU A 78 -19.07 -5.06 -16.20
C LEU A 78 -20.09 -4.71 -15.10
N PRO A 79 -21.02 -5.62 -14.78
CA PRO A 79 -21.98 -5.39 -13.71
C PRO A 79 -21.24 -5.23 -12.37
N GLY A 80 -21.64 -4.22 -11.58
CA GLY A 80 -21.06 -3.91 -10.28
C GLY A 80 -19.87 -2.95 -10.29
N VAL A 81 -19.37 -2.54 -11.47
CA VAL A 81 -18.33 -1.51 -11.56
C VAL A 81 -18.97 -0.12 -11.49
N ALA A 82 -18.71 0.62 -10.41
CA ALA A 82 -19.19 2.00 -10.25
C ALA A 82 -18.30 3.00 -11.02
N TYR A 83 -16.98 2.87 -10.91
CA TYR A 83 -16.01 3.75 -11.55
C TYR A 83 -14.80 2.95 -12.05
N CYS A 84 -14.26 3.34 -13.22
CA CYS A 84 -12.97 2.88 -13.71
C CYS A 84 -12.09 4.09 -13.99
N MET A 85 -10.91 4.12 -13.37
CA MET A 85 -9.94 5.20 -13.50
C MET A 85 -8.58 4.65 -13.91
N LYS A 86 -7.87 5.43 -14.73
CA LYS A 86 -6.49 5.15 -15.12
C LYS A 86 -5.54 5.78 -14.11
N LEU A 87 -4.51 5.02 -13.71
CA LEU A 87 -3.35 5.55 -13.01
C LEU A 87 -2.11 5.23 -13.83
N THR A 88 -1.45 6.26 -14.35
CA THR A 88 -0.24 6.10 -15.16
C THR A 88 0.94 6.68 -14.41
N TRP A 89 1.94 5.85 -14.13
CA TRP A 89 3.15 6.30 -13.46
C TRP A 89 4.01 7.14 -14.43
N PHE A 90 4.32 8.37 -14.04
CA PHE A 90 5.12 9.30 -14.86
C PHE A 90 6.64 9.12 -14.63
N GLY A 91 7.06 8.71 -13.44
CA GLY A 91 8.48 8.50 -13.14
C GLY A 91 9.32 9.78 -13.05
N GLY A 92 8.71 10.95 -12.83
CA GLY A 92 9.44 12.21 -12.76
C GLY A 92 10.39 12.32 -11.57
N ILE A 93 11.42 13.14 -11.73
CA ILE A 93 12.46 13.42 -10.73
C ILE A 93 12.17 14.80 -10.10
N TYR A 94 12.02 14.83 -8.78
CA TYR A 94 11.89 16.08 -8.03
C TYR A 94 13.25 16.50 -7.46
N GLN A 95 13.86 17.52 -8.07
CA GLN A 95 15.19 18.08 -7.72
C GLN A 95 16.36 17.09 -7.89
N ASP A 96 16.34 15.97 -7.17
CA ASP A 96 17.37 14.94 -7.08
C ASP A 96 16.68 13.54 -7.10
N GLU A 97 17.31 12.55 -7.72
CA GLU A 97 16.80 11.17 -7.79
C GLU A 97 16.58 10.53 -6.40
N ARG A 98 17.33 10.98 -5.39
CA ARG A 98 17.17 10.54 -3.99
C ARG A 98 15.83 10.96 -3.38
N ASN A 99 15.18 11.98 -3.93
CA ASN A 99 13.88 12.47 -3.50
C ASN A 99 12.73 11.73 -4.19
N PHE A 100 12.87 10.41 -4.36
CA PHE A 100 11.85 9.59 -4.98
C PHE A 100 10.54 9.60 -4.17
N PHE A 101 9.44 9.77 -4.90
CA PHE A 101 8.07 9.49 -4.49
C PHE A 101 7.23 9.13 -5.72
N PRO A 102 6.21 8.27 -5.58
CA PRO A 102 5.39 7.86 -6.71
C PRO A 102 4.53 9.03 -7.21
N GLN A 103 4.56 9.25 -8.54
CA GLN A 103 3.83 10.32 -9.23
C GLN A 103 2.95 9.70 -10.31
N PHE A 104 1.65 9.96 -10.25
CA PHE A 104 0.68 9.38 -11.16
C PHE A 104 -0.12 10.45 -11.89
N ALA A 105 -0.31 10.24 -13.20
CA ALA A 105 -1.37 10.90 -13.96
C ALA A 105 -2.67 10.13 -13.75
N VAL A 106 -3.76 10.85 -13.49
CA VAL A 106 -5.07 10.31 -13.10
C VAL A 106 -6.21 11.08 -13.78
N ASP A 107 -7.39 10.47 -13.85
CA ASP A 107 -8.62 11.20 -14.20
C ASP A 107 -9.07 12.02 -12.98
N ALA A 108 -8.95 13.35 -13.06
CA ALA A 108 -9.21 14.25 -11.93
C ALA A 108 -10.63 14.08 -11.35
N GLU A 109 -11.63 13.96 -12.21
CA GLU A 109 -13.04 13.80 -11.82
C GLU A 109 -13.32 12.46 -11.10
N LYS A 110 -12.53 11.43 -11.37
CA LYS A 110 -12.74 10.07 -10.86
C LYS A 110 -11.86 9.75 -9.64
N LEU A 111 -10.89 10.60 -9.31
CA LEU A 111 -9.91 10.32 -8.25
C LEU A 111 -10.59 10.11 -6.89
N PHE A 112 -11.35 11.09 -6.41
CA PHE A 112 -11.97 11.05 -5.09
C PHE A 112 -13.18 10.10 -5.00
N PRO A 113 -13.99 9.88 -6.05
CA PRO A 113 -14.96 8.79 -6.05
C PRO A 113 -14.33 7.39 -5.93
N VAL A 114 -13.13 7.18 -6.50
CA VAL A 114 -12.42 5.89 -6.43
C VAL A 114 -11.60 5.73 -5.14
N PHE A 115 -11.06 6.84 -4.61
CA PHE A 115 -10.35 6.92 -3.34
C PHE A 115 -11.22 7.65 -2.31
N ALA A 116 -12.37 7.07 -1.98
CA ALA A 116 -13.34 7.66 -1.05
C ALA A 116 -12.75 7.93 0.34
N GLU A 117 -11.72 7.15 0.72
CA GLU A 117 -11.01 7.35 1.99
C GLU A 117 -10.16 8.63 2.05
N ALA A 118 -9.95 9.29 0.91
CA ALA A 118 -9.19 10.53 0.83
C ALA A 118 -10.11 11.75 0.95
N GLU A 119 -9.90 12.53 2.00
CA GLU A 119 -10.63 13.79 2.21
C GLU A 119 -9.90 14.97 1.56
N ILE A 120 -10.65 15.82 0.86
CA ILE A 120 -10.18 17.09 0.30
C ILE A 120 -11.26 18.16 0.45
N ASP A 121 -10.84 19.42 0.61
CA ASP A 121 -11.78 20.54 0.59
C ASP A 121 -12.43 20.67 -0.80
N PRO A 122 -13.76 20.84 -0.91
CA PRO A 122 -14.46 20.93 -2.19
C PRO A 122 -13.92 22.02 -3.12
N ARG A 123 -13.43 23.14 -2.59
CA ARG A 123 -12.86 24.23 -3.42
C ARG A 123 -11.53 23.82 -4.03
N GLN A 124 -10.74 23.03 -3.32
CA GLN A 124 -9.48 22.49 -3.82
C GLN A 124 -9.71 21.40 -4.86
N LEU A 125 -10.76 20.59 -4.67
CA LEU A 125 -11.21 19.62 -5.67
C LEU A 125 -11.61 20.30 -6.98
N ASP A 126 -12.44 21.35 -6.91
CA ASP A 126 -12.85 22.11 -8.09
C ASP A 126 -11.65 22.74 -8.81
N ALA A 127 -10.69 23.29 -8.05
CA ALA A 127 -9.45 23.83 -8.61
C ALA A 127 -8.63 22.74 -9.30
N PHE A 128 -8.51 21.56 -8.69
CA PHE A 128 -7.78 20.41 -9.27
C PHE A 128 -8.42 19.90 -10.56
N ILE A 129 -9.75 19.83 -10.64
CA ILE A 129 -10.47 19.40 -11.85
C ILE A 129 -10.32 20.45 -12.96
N LYS A 130 -10.37 21.74 -12.62
CA LYS A 130 -10.35 22.84 -13.59
C LYS A 130 -8.95 23.13 -14.14
N GLU A 131 -7.92 23.04 -13.30
CA GLU A 131 -6.57 23.44 -13.65
C GLU A 131 -5.72 22.25 -14.09
N LYS A 132 -5.33 22.24 -15.38
CA LYS A 132 -4.53 21.14 -15.96
C LYS A 132 -3.15 20.95 -15.33
N THR A 133 -2.60 21.99 -14.72
CA THR A 133 -1.30 21.99 -14.04
C THR A 133 -1.39 21.72 -12.55
N ALA A 134 -2.61 21.57 -12.01
CA ALA A 134 -2.79 21.25 -10.61
C ALA A 134 -2.39 19.81 -10.30
N CYS A 135 -1.96 19.59 -9.07
CA CYS A 135 -1.69 18.25 -8.54
C CYS A 135 -2.23 18.13 -7.11
N VAL A 136 -2.60 16.91 -6.74
CA VAL A 136 -2.96 16.56 -5.37
C VAL A 136 -1.77 15.81 -4.76
N VAL A 137 -1.36 16.23 -3.57
CA VAL A 137 -0.23 15.63 -2.86
C VAL A 137 -0.70 15.08 -1.53
N GLY A 138 -0.33 13.84 -1.24
CA GLY A 138 -0.64 13.21 0.05
C GLY A 138 0.04 13.92 1.23
N ARG A 139 -0.61 13.90 2.39
CA ARG A 139 -0.17 14.58 3.63
C ARG A 139 1.28 14.29 4.01
N LYS A 140 1.71 13.02 3.93
CA LYS A 140 3.09 12.60 4.27
C LYS A 140 4.13 13.24 3.33
N THR A 141 3.82 13.33 2.04
CA THR A 141 4.72 13.93 1.04
C THR A 141 4.79 15.45 1.22
N MET A 142 3.65 16.11 1.48
CA MET A 142 3.65 17.54 1.83
C MET A 142 4.51 17.83 3.06
N GLN A 143 4.38 17.02 4.12
CA GLN A 143 5.20 17.17 5.33
C GLN A 143 6.69 16.92 5.06
N ARG A 144 7.03 15.89 4.29
CA ARG A 144 8.41 15.52 3.95
C ARG A 144 9.15 16.66 3.24
N PHE A 145 8.50 17.35 2.31
CA PHE A 145 9.11 18.42 1.51
C PHE A 145 8.72 19.84 1.98
N GLY A 146 7.92 19.96 3.03
CA GLY A 146 7.48 21.24 3.57
C GLY A 146 6.57 22.04 2.64
N TRP A 147 5.90 21.39 1.69
CA TRP A 147 5.03 22.06 0.72
C TRP A 147 3.73 22.55 1.33
N LYS A 148 3.18 23.59 0.72
CA LYS A 148 1.87 24.18 1.04
C LYS A 148 1.01 24.25 -0.21
N VAL A 149 -0.29 24.39 -0.02
CA VAL A 149 -1.22 24.61 -1.12
C VAL A 149 -0.86 25.91 -1.83
N GLY A 150 -0.70 25.85 -3.15
CA GLY A 150 -0.25 26.98 -3.99
C GLY A 150 1.22 26.94 -4.40
N ASP A 151 2.03 26.04 -3.81
CA ASP A 151 3.42 25.87 -4.22
C ASP A 151 3.53 25.25 -5.62
N LYS A 152 4.51 25.71 -6.40
CA LYS A 152 4.80 25.16 -7.73
C LYS A 152 5.85 24.05 -7.61
N ILE A 153 5.41 22.82 -7.87
CA ILE A 153 6.28 21.63 -7.83
C ILE A 153 6.73 21.33 -9.26
N ILE A 154 8.02 21.55 -9.55
CA ILE A 154 8.59 21.28 -10.86
C ILE A 154 9.24 19.89 -10.84
N LEU A 155 8.74 19.02 -11.71
CA LEU A 155 9.27 17.68 -11.94
C LEU A 155 10.08 17.68 -13.24
N ARG A 156 11.20 16.96 -13.25
CA ARG A 156 12.04 16.76 -14.45
C ARG A 156 11.86 15.32 -14.93
N GLY A 157 11.59 15.14 -16.21
CA GLY A 157 11.36 13.83 -16.82
C GLY A 157 10.85 13.97 -18.23
#